data_AF-A0A075HPB4-F1
#
_entry.id   AF-A0A075HPB4-F1
#
_cell.length_a   1.000
_cell.length_b   1.000
_cell.length_c   1.000
_cell.angle_alpha   90.00
_cell.angle_beta   90.00
_cell.angle_gamma   90.00
#
_symmetry.space_group_name_H-M   'P 1'
#
loop_
_entity.id
_entity.type
_entity.pdbx_description
1 polymer ?
#
loop_
_entity_poly.entity_id
_entity_poly.type
_entity_poly.pdbx_seq_one_letter_code
_entity_poly.pdbx_strand_id
1 'polypeptide(L)'
;MQRKIVVIIAFLSIFIAIGSISPVLASSQLEVTIDPNSDTAIAKMTYQRSVNIDYSDGGKLAETMYGANNQIIFSADASNPSVQSLISKINSYILSQGSIAQITDLTVEYNSLMTGRTSSMSVDYTIVLHPTIENFVIKAGSGNDPTLLDVDWRGFGAVGPVVISTPTYGDVEINMPISTFERFTPGLALSLKASDAGELLSTRLMDGDEIKAQPIGNWHFLFDPTGIGADASQYGFQTGSVISSFTMGESSLREGLIREQVNESAFSSDKVYRITSYESSGNASIDIIGFANRDTLDNSEIFGVTPNAPEGYASTSSGEFPAFILYGMAGMAALGGVAMMFMSKRKLAKEKGHYQQTGIDPSQLTGVQTSASSGGYQTVRGEAQVTGLEDYNQHRSYYDEEKPQVEEKTEDKPSSKGGAMPKGFESKE
;
A
#
# COMPACT_ATOMS: atom_id res chain seq x y z
N MET A 1 -32.05 33.34 3.71
CA MET A 1 -32.00 32.07 2.96
C MET A 1 -31.12 32.13 1.71
N GLN A 2 -31.07 33.25 0.97
CA GLN A 2 -30.31 33.36 -0.29
C GLN A 2 -28.77 33.35 -0.17
N ARG A 3 -28.17 33.75 0.96
CA ARG A 3 -26.69 33.71 1.12
C ARG A 3 -26.10 32.31 1.28
N LYS A 4 -26.87 31.32 1.75
CA LYS A 4 -26.39 29.93 1.91
C LYS A 4 -26.44 29.13 0.60
N ILE A 5 -27.31 29.52 -0.33
CA ILE A 5 -27.47 28.86 -1.63
C ILE A 5 -26.36 29.28 -2.62
N VAL A 6 -25.87 30.53 -2.52
CA VAL A 6 -24.79 31.05 -3.39
C VAL A 6 -23.43 30.40 -3.08
N VAL A 7 -23.16 30.05 -1.82
CA VAL A 7 -21.90 29.39 -1.42
C VAL A 7 -21.85 27.93 -1.92
N ILE A 8 -22.98 27.22 -1.92
CA ILE A 8 -23.07 25.84 -2.40
C ILE A 8 -22.98 25.77 -3.94
N ILE A 9 -23.58 26.74 -4.65
CA ILE A 9 -23.46 26.82 -6.11
C ILE A 9 -22.05 27.23 -6.54
N ALA A 10 -21.38 28.12 -5.81
CA ALA A 10 -19.98 28.48 -6.08
C ALA A 10 -19.03 27.28 -5.89
N PHE A 11 -19.23 26.46 -4.84
CA PHE A 11 -18.46 25.24 -4.61
C PHE A 11 -18.67 24.19 -5.71
N LEU A 12 -19.89 24.05 -6.23
CA LEU A 12 -20.21 23.07 -7.28
C LEU A 12 -19.82 23.54 -8.69
N SER A 13 -19.80 24.86 -8.95
CA SER A 13 -19.40 25.41 -10.25
C SER A 13 -17.89 25.44 -10.49
N ILE A 14 -17.07 25.36 -9.43
CA ILE A 14 -15.61 25.23 -9.55
C ILE A 14 -15.23 23.81 -10.04
N PHE A 15 -16.09 22.81 -9.84
CA PHE A 15 -15.91 21.46 -10.38
C PHE A 15 -16.36 21.31 -11.86
N ILE A 16 -17.11 22.25 -12.43
CA ILE A 16 -17.74 22.08 -13.75
C ILE A 16 -17.14 23.02 -14.82
N ALA A 17 -16.35 24.03 -14.43
CA ALA A 17 -15.54 24.79 -15.38
C ALA A 17 -14.22 24.07 -15.77
N ILE A 18 -14.26 22.73 -15.82
CA ILE A 18 -13.13 21.86 -16.11
C ILE A 18 -13.22 21.39 -17.56
N GLY A 19 -12.72 22.22 -18.48
CA GLY A 19 -12.58 21.90 -19.90
C GLY A 19 -11.19 21.36 -20.29
N SER A 20 -10.25 21.29 -19.35
CA SER A 20 -8.94 20.69 -19.57
C SER A 20 -8.32 20.35 -18.21
N ILE A 21 -8.28 19.06 -17.88
CA ILE A 21 -7.70 18.46 -16.67
C ILE A 21 -8.62 18.60 -15.44
N SER A 22 -9.68 17.79 -15.40
CA SER A 22 -10.10 17.24 -14.11
C SER A 22 -8.94 16.38 -13.63
N PRO A 23 -8.59 16.31 -12.34
CA PRO A 23 -7.83 15.16 -11.87
C PRO A 23 -8.68 13.95 -12.25
N VAL A 24 -8.24 13.19 -13.25
CA VAL A 24 -8.89 11.96 -13.67
C VAL A 24 -8.56 10.94 -12.59
N LEU A 25 -9.18 11.07 -11.42
CA LEU A 25 -9.23 10.04 -10.37
C LEU A 25 -10.11 8.85 -10.82
N ALA A 26 -10.43 8.76 -12.12
CA ALA A 26 -11.30 7.76 -12.72
C ALA A 26 -10.55 6.62 -13.41
N SER A 27 -9.21 6.66 -13.50
CA SER A 27 -8.43 5.49 -13.91
C SER A 27 -8.20 4.57 -12.73
N SER A 28 -8.15 3.26 -12.98
CA SER A 28 -7.79 2.29 -11.96
C SER A 28 -6.35 2.56 -11.51
N GLN A 29 -6.12 2.60 -10.20
CA GLN A 29 -4.79 2.79 -9.62
C GLN A 29 -3.90 1.62 -10.04
N LEU A 30 -4.40 0.37 -10.03
CA LEU A 30 -3.70 -0.79 -10.60
C LEU A 30 -4.46 -1.37 -11.80
N GLU A 31 -3.76 -1.61 -12.91
CA GLU A 31 -4.28 -2.32 -14.09
C GLU A 31 -3.25 -3.38 -14.51
N VAL A 32 -3.68 -4.62 -14.73
CA VAL A 32 -2.80 -5.70 -15.21
C VAL A 32 -3.60 -6.78 -15.92
N THR A 33 -3.02 -7.34 -16.99
CA THR A 33 -3.50 -8.57 -17.61
C THR A 33 -2.44 -9.65 -17.46
N ILE A 34 -2.84 -10.81 -16.95
CA ILE A 34 -1.96 -11.94 -16.68
C ILE A 34 -2.28 -13.08 -17.64
N ASP A 35 -1.28 -13.51 -18.41
CA ASP A 35 -1.30 -14.80 -19.11
C ASP A 35 -0.66 -15.86 -18.19
N PRO A 36 -1.41 -16.87 -17.71
CA PRO A 36 -0.86 -17.90 -16.81
C PRO A 36 0.18 -18.81 -17.49
N ASN A 37 0.35 -18.74 -18.81
CA ASN A 37 1.41 -19.45 -19.54
C ASN A 37 2.69 -18.63 -19.70
N SER A 38 2.64 -17.35 -19.29
CA SER A 38 3.78 -16.45 -19.21
C SER A 38 4.13 -16.24 -17.75
N ASP A 39 5.41 -16.29 -17.40
CA ASP A 39 5.88 -15.84 -16.09
C ASP A 39 6.23 -14.35 -16.09
N THR A 40 5.66 -13.60 -17.04
CA THR A 40 5.87 -12.16 -17.21
C THR A 40 4.53 -11.48 -17.47
N ALA A 41 4.27 -10.37 -16.79
CA ALA A 41 3.11 -9.52 -16.96
C ALA A 41 3.52 -8.04 -16.97
N ILE A 42 2.84 -7.23 -17.78
CA ILE A 42 3.01 -5.78 -17.79
C ILE A 42 1.84 -5.19 -17.03
N ALA A 43 2.15 -4.42 -15.98
CA ALA A 43 1.14 -3.71 -15.22
C ALA A 43 1.26 -2.19 -15.44
N LYS A 44 0.25 -1.47 -14.97
CA LYS A 44 0.24 -0.03 -14.85
C LYS A 44 -0.23 0.32 -13.44
N MET A 45 0.54 1.13 -12.74
CA MET A 45 0.21 1.64 -11.41
C MET A 45 0.22 3.16 -11.41
N THR A 46 -0.88 3.80 -11.03
CA THR A 46 -1.07 5.25 -11.10
C THR A 46 -1.32 5.82 -9.71
N TYR A 47 -0.43 6.69 -9.24
CA TYR A 47 -0.60 7.43 -7.98
C TYR A 47 -0.93 8.88 -8.26
N GLN A 48 -2.00 9.38 -7.66
CA GLN A 48 -2.48 10.74 -7.84
C GLN A 48 -2.85 11.35 -6.50
N ARG A 49 -2.35 12.56 -6.25
CA ARG A 49 -2.70 13.35 -5.07
C ARG A 49 -2.77 14.82 -5.46
N SER A 50 -3.75 15.54 -4.93
CA SER A 50 -3.83 16.99 -5.05
C SER A 50 -3.74 17.63 -3.67
N VAL A 51 -2.84 18.59 -3.51
CA VAL A 51 -2.68 19.37 -2.29
C VAL A 51 -3.15 20.78 -2.57
N ASN A 52 -4.18 21.26 -1.87
CA ASN A 52 -4.72 22.60 -2.00
C ASN A 52 -4.46 23.42 -0.72
N ILE A 53 -4.01 24.66 -0.88
CA ILE A 53 -3.89 25.65 0.20
C ILE A 53 -4.90 26.76 -0.05
N ASP A 54 -5.79 26.99 0.92
CA ASP A 54 -6.80 28.05 0.90
C ASP A 54 -6.25 29.33 1.53
N TYR A 55 -6.28 30.41 0.77
CA TYR A 55 -5.95 31.77 1.18
C TYR A 55 -7.03 32.77 0.77
N SER A 56 -8.29 32.34 0.77
CA SER A 56 -9.46 33.19 0.43
C SER A 56 -9.60 34.43 1.32
N ASP A 57 -9.04 34.40 2.53
CA ASP A 57 -8.93 35.54 3.45
C ASP A 57 -7.74 36.47 3.15
N GLY A 58 -7.10 36.30 1.99
CA GLY A 58 -5.92 37.03 1.52
C GLY A 58 -4.67 36.73 2.34
N GLY A 59 -3.73 37.68 2.36
CA GLY A 59 -2.42 37.52 2.99
C GLY A 59 -1.29 37.45 1.96
N LYS A 60 -0.05 37.47 2.44
CA LYS A 60 1.15 37.51 1.59
C LYS A 60 1.27 36.28 0.69
N LEU A 61 0.73 35.14 1.14
CA LEU A 61 0.71 33.92 0.33
C LEU A 61 -0.14 34.12 -0.93
N ALA A 62 -1.31 34.76 -0.82
CA ALA A 62 -2.16 35.06 -1.97
C ALA A 62 -1.46 35.95 -3.00
N GLU A 63 -0.74 36.98 -2.52
CA GLU A 63 0.03 37.89 -3.38
C GLU A 63 1.18 37.18 -4.09
N THR A 64 1.87 36.28 -3.40
CA THR A 64 3.05 35.59 -3.92
C THR A 64 2.68 34.46 -4.87
N MET A 65 1.58 33.75 -4.61
CA MET A 65 1.15 32.61 -5.41
C MET A 65 0.28 33.00 -6.60
N TYR A 66 -0.30 34.20 -6.64
CA TYR A 66 -1.17 34.60 -7.73
C TYR A 66 -0.49 34.48 -9.11
N GLY A 67 -1.04 33.64 -9.98
CA GLY A 67 -0.51 33.42 -11.33
C GLY A 67 0.70 32.49 -11.40
N ALA A 68 1.13 31.90 -10.28
CA ALA A 68 2.17 30.88 -10.28
C ALA A 68 1.73 29.66 -11.09
N ASN A 69 2.60 29.21 -11.99
CA ASN A 69 2.41 28.00 -12.79
C ASN A 69 3.77 27.34 -13.00
N ASN A 70 4.11 26.39 -12.13
CA ASN A 70 5.38 25.69 -12.18
C ASN A 70 5.12 24.19 -12.38
N GLN A 71 5.80 23.60 -13.35
CA GLN A 71 5.61 22.19 -13.69
C GLN A 71 6.94 21.44 -13.77
N ILE A 72 6.95 20.23 -13.24
CA ILE A 72 7.98 19.22 -13.50
C ILE A 72 7.30 18.09 -14.24
N ILE A 73 7.78 17.75 -15.43
CA ILE A 73 7.27 16.62 -16.20
C ILE A 73 8.43 15.87 -16.85
N PHE A 74 8.53 14.57 -16.60
CA PHE A 74 9.54 13.73 -17.25
C PHE A 74 9.10 12.26 -17.29
N SER A 75 9.79 11.49 -18.13
CA SER A 75 9.76 10.03 -18.11
C SER A 75 11.18 9.49 -17.98
N ALA A 76 11.35 8.39 -17.26
CA ALA A 76 12.62 7.69 -17.11
C ALA A 76 12.39 6.17 -17.07
N ASP A 77 13.27 5.41 -17.69
CA ASP A 77 13.19 3.95 -17.75
C ASP A 77 14.35 3.28 -16.97
N ALA A 78 14.39 1.95 -16.99
CA ALA A 78 15.40 1.14 -16.35
C ALA A 78 16.85 1.39 -16.80
N SER A 79 17.10 2.12 -17.90
CA SER A 79 18.45 2.56 -18.26
C SER A 79 19.00 3.63 -17.31
N ASN A 80 18.12 4.30 -16.55
CA ASN A 80 18.47 5.26 -15.52
C ASN A 80 18.83 4.56 -14.18
N PRO A 81 20.03 4.77 -13.61
CA PRO A 81 20.43 4.16 -12.33
C PRO A 81 19.51 4.50 -11.15
N SER A 82 18.86 5.67 -11.16
CA SER A 82 17.87 6.04 -10.14
C SER A 82 16.58 5.21 -10.27
N VAL A 83 16.19 4.81 -11.48
CA VAL A 83 15.04 3.92 -11.71
C VAL A 83 15.38 2.50 -11.27
N GLN A 84 16.60 2.02 -11.48
CA GLN A 84 17.08 0.74 -10.91
C GLN A 84 17.03 0.73 -9.39
N SER A 85 17.35 1.86 -8.75
CA SER A 85 17.22 2.03 -7.31
C SER A 85 15.74 1.98 -6.87
N LEU A 86 14.82 2.55 -7.65
CA LEU A 86 13.39 2.45 -7.42
C LEU A 86 12.88 1.01 -7.57
N ILE A 87 13.28 0.28 -8.62
CA ILE A 87 12.98 -1.15 -8.79
C ILE A 87 13.39 -1.93 -7.53
N SER A 88 14.59 -1.67 -7.00
CA SER A 88 15.09 -2.32 -5.79
C SER A 88 14.22 -2.03 -4.56
N LYS A 89 13.72 -0.79 -4.41
CA LYS A 89 12.80 -0.42 -3.33
C LYS A 89 11.44 -1.09 -3.45
N ILE A 90 10.87 -1.10 -4.66
CA ILE A 90 9.60 -1.78 -4.92
C ILE A 90 9.74 -3.29 -4.65
N ASN A 91 10.82 -3.91 -5.12
CA ASN A 91 11.12 -5.32 -4.87
C ASN A 91 11.29 -5.63 -3.38
N SER A 92 11.90 -4.72 -2.62
CA SER A 92 11.99 -4.86 -1.16
C SER A 92 10.62 -4.78 -0.49
N TYR A 93 9.75 -3.90 -0.99
CA TYR A 93 8.38 -3.76 -0.49
C TYR A 93 7.53 -5.01 -0.80
N ILE A 94 7.46 -5.47 -2.05
CA ILE A 94 6.65 -6.65 -2.40
C ILE A 94 7.13 -7.92 -1.68
N LEU A 95 8.45 -8.05 -1.49
CA LEU A 95 9.02 -9.15 -0.72
C LEU A 95 8.58 -9.08 0.75
N SER A 96 8.51 -7.88 1.33
CA SER A 96 7.99 -7.69 2.69
C SER A 96 6.50 -8.03 2.83
N GLN A 97 5.75 -8.00 1.72
CA GLN A 97 4.35 -8.45 1.64
C GLN A 97 4.21 -9.96 1.41
N GLY A 98 5.32 -10.71 1.32
CA GLY A 98 5.33 -12.17 1.15
C GLY A 98 5.34 -12.67 -0.29
N SER A 99 5.36 -11.75 -1.27
CA SER A 99 5.36 -12.10 -2.69
C SER A 99 6.71 -12.64 -3.16
N ILE A 100 6.69 -13.59 -4.10
CA ILE A 100 7.86 -14.02 -4.87
C ILE A 100 8.08 -13.24 -6.16
N ALA A 101 7.06 -12.52 -6.62
CA ALA A 101 7.15 -11.73 -7.81
C ALA A 101 8.29 -10.71 -7.71
N GLN A 102 8.81 -10.32 -8.87
CA GLN A 102 9.89 -9.37 -9.00
C GLN A 102 9.60 -8.39 -10.12
N ILE A 103 9.83 -7.11 -9.88
CA ILE A 103 9.90 -6.11 -10.92
C ILE A 103 11.28 -6.21 -11.57
N THR A 104 11.33 -6.49 -12.86
CA THR A 104 12.58 -6.63 -13.64
C THR A 104 12.86 -5.45 -14.57
N ASP A 105 11.80 -4.75 -14.96
CA ASP A 105 11.87 -3.52 -15.75
C ASP A 105 10.82 -2.52 -15.25
N LEU A 106 11.07 -1.23 -15.46
CA LEU A 106 10.20 -0.16 -15.00
C LEU A 106 10.37 1.08 -15.86
N THR A 107 9.26 1.61 -16.37
CA THR A 107 9.17 3.00 -16.83
C THR A 107 8.39 3.81 -15.81
N VAL A 108 8.89 5.00 -15.49
CA VAL A 108 8.27 5.97 -14.59
C VAL A 108 7.89 7.20 -15.40
N GLU A 109 6.64 7.63 -15.30
CA GLU A 109 6.18 8.93 -15.75
C GLU A 109 5.83 9.78 -14.52
N TYR A 110 6.38 10.99 -14.46
CA TYR A 110 6.16 11.91 -13.36
C TYR A 110 5.64 13.25 -13.86
N ASN A 111 4.61 13.75 -13.18
CA ASN A 111 4.11 15.11 -13.33
C ASN A 111 3.82 15.73 -11.97
N SER A 112 4.32 16.93 -11.74
CA SER A 112 3.91 17.78 -10.63
C SER A 112 3.61 19.17 -11.15
N LEU A 113 2.38 19.64 -10.95
CA LEU A 113 1.91 20.95 -11.40
C LEU A 113 1.48 21.80 -10.21
N MET A 114 2.23 22.87 -9.93
CA MET A 114 1.87 23.88 -8.95
C MET A 114 1.14 25.03 -9.65
N THR A 115 -0.10 25.27 -9.26
CA THR A 115 -0.94 26.35 -9.80
C THR A 115 -1.43 27.25 -8.68
N GLY A 116 -1.09 28.54 -8.73
CA GLY A 116 -1.62 29.55 -7.81
C GLY A 116 -2.70 30.41 -8.44
N ARG A 117 -3.83 30.51 -7.75
CA ARG A 117 -5.04 31.23 -8.17
C ARG A 117 -5.29 32.43 -7.24
N THR A 118 -6.38 33.15 -7.44
CA THR A 118 -6.69 34.35 -6.64
C THR A 118 -6.96 34.07 -5.16
N SER A 119 -7.55 32.91 -4.85
CA SER A 119 -7.97 32.55 -3.48
C SER A 119 -7.41 31.22 -2.98
N SER A 120 -6.70 30.48 -3.81
CA SER A 120 -6.08 29.21 -3.41
C SER A 120 -4.94 28.83 -4.35
N MET A 121 -4.07 27.95 -3.89
CA MET A 121 -3.13 27.25 -4.77
C MET A 121 -3.35 25.75 -4.70
N SER A 122 -3.02 25.03 -5.78
CA SER A 122 -2.94 23.58 -5.80
C SER A 122 -1.55 23.12 -6.21
N VAL A 123 -1.15 21.95 -5.74
CA VAL A 123 -0.10 21.13 -6.34
C VAL A 123 -0.69 19.77 -6.66
N ASP A 124 -0.71 19.45 -7.94
CA ASP A 124 -1.27 18.21 -8.47
C ASP A 124 -0.11 17.27 -8.84
N TYR A 125 -0.05 16.11 -8.20
CA TYR A 125 0.99 15.10 -8.39
C TYR A 125 0.43 13.91 -9.15
N THR A 126 1.22 13.37 -10.07
CA THR A 126 0.91 12.14 -10.79
C THR A 126 2.19 11.34 -11.02
N ILE A 127 2.18 10.08 -10.58
CA ILE A 127 3.25 9.10 -10.84
C ILE A 127 2.60 7.92 -11.54
N VAL A 128 3.03 7.59 -12.75
CA VAL A 128 2.61 6.37 -13.44
C VAL A 128 3.81 5.44 -13.55
N LEU A 129 3.66 4.24 -13.02
CA LEU A 129 4.64 3.17 -13.11
C LEU A 129 4.15 2.14 -14.13
N HIS A 130 5.01 1.78 -15.07
CA HIS A 130 4.81 0.68 -16.01
C HIS A 130 5.83 -0.42 -15.73
N PRO A 131 5.62 -1.27 -14.72
CA PRO A 131 6.53 -2.35 -14.42
C PRO A 131 6.31 -3.57 -15.31
N THR A 132 7.41 -4.28 -15.57
CA THR A 132 7.40 -5.69 -15.95
C THR A 132 7.56 -6.53 -14.69
N ILE A 133 6.55 -7.36 -14.42
CA ILE A 133 6.49 -8.26 -13.27
C ILE A 133 6.84 -9.66 -13.74
N GLU A 134 7.77 -10.31 -13.05
CA GLU A 134 8.21 -11.68 -13.29
C GLU A 134 8.12 -12.56 -12.05
N ASN A 135 8.25 -13.88 -12.20
CA ASN A 135 8.29 -14.86 -11.11
C ASN A 135 7.04 -14.86 -10.21
N PHE A 136 5.87 -14.59 -10.79
CA PHE A 136 4.59 -14.68 -10.07
C PHE A 136 3.91 -16.05 -10.27
N VAL A 137 4.40 -16.90 -11.18
CA VAL A 137 3.91 -18.28 -11.30
C VAL A 137 4.55 -19.15 -10.23
N ILE A 138 3.79 -19.46 -9.17
CA ILE A 138 4.23 -20.35 -8.08
C ILE A 138 4.41 -21.78 -8.62
N LYS A 139 3.44 -22.23 -9.43
CA LYS A 139 3.45 -23.56 -10.03
C LYS A 139 2.65 -23.58 -11.32
N ALA A 140 3.28 -24.01 -12.40
CA ALA A 140 2.60 -24.28 -13.66
C ALA A 140 1.62 -25.46 -13.54
N GLY A 141 0.39 -25.27 -14.03
CA GLY A 141 -0.62 -26.30 -14.15
C GLY A 141 -0.49 -27.12 -15.44
N SER A 142 -1.30 -28.18 -15.55
CA SER A 142 -1.41 -28.97 -16.77
C SER A 142 -2.78 -29.65 -16.88
N GLY A 143 -3.44 -29.57 -18.04
CA GLY A 143 -4.77 -30.14 -18.24
C GLY A 143 -5.80 -29.46 -17.33
N ASN A 144 -6.36 -30.22 -16.38
CA ASN A 144 -7.31 -29.71 -15.38
C ASN A 144 -6.63 -29.27 -14.08
N ASP A 145 -5.31 -29.49 -13.93
CA ASP A 145 -4.56 -28.99 -12.78
C ASP A 145 -4.32 -27.48 -12.96
N PRO A 146 -4.73 -26.65 -11.99
CA PRO A 146 -4.63 -25.20 -12.12
C PRO A 146 -3.17 -24.71 -12.06
N THR A 147 -2.85 -23.68 -12.84
CA THR A 147 -1.66 -22.85 -12.63
C THR A 147 -1.88 -21.98 -11.41
N LEU A 148 -0.91 -21.94 -10.50
CA LEU A 148 -0.97 -21.12 -9.30
C LEU A 148 -0.17 -19.83 -9.46
N LEU A 149 -0.83 -18.71 -9.24
CA LEU A 149 -0.27 -17.37 -9.37
C LEU A 149 -0.24 -16.67 -8.01
N ASP A 150 0.91 -16.08 -7.69
CA ASP A 150 1.08 -15.14 -6.59
C ASP A 150 0.45 -13.79 -6.96
N VAL A 151 -0.31 -13.21 -6.03
CA VAL A 151 -0.90 -11.88 -6.17
C VAL A 151 -0.63 -10.98 -4.95
N ASP A 152 0.36 -11.30 -4.11
CA ASP A 152 0.70 -10.47 -2.95
C ASP A 152 1.49 -9.21 -3.31
N TRP A 153 2.02 -9.14 -4.54
CA TRP A 153 2.62 -7.94 -5.10
C TRP A 153 1.59 -6.86 -5.44
N ARG A 154 0.29 -7.18 -5.50
CA ARG A 154 -0.76 -6.20 -5.83
C ARG A 154 -0.78 -5.10 -4.76
N GLY A 155 -0.75 -3.83 -5.17
CA GLY A 155 -0.56 -2.73 -4.23
C GLY A 155 0.92 -2.42 -3.92
N PHE A 156 1.85 -2.91 -4.74
CA PHE A 156 3.25 -2.52 -4.66
C PHE A 156 3.41 -1.00 -4.64
N GLY A 157 4.39 -0.49 -3.89
CA GLY A 157 4.72 0.92 -3.80
C GLY A 157 6.18 1.11 -3.38
N ALA A 158 6.55 2.33 -2.99
CA ALA A 158 7.90 2.63 -2.53
C ALA A 158 7.88 3.38 -1.19
N VAL A 159 8.62 2.87 -0.22
CA VAL A 159 8.74 3.51 1.11
C VAL A 159 9.88 4.53 1.11
N GLY A 160 9.62 5.68 1.74
CA GLY A 160 10.60 6.74 1.90
C GLY A 160 10.91 7.51 0.61
N PRO A 161 11.89 8.43 0.63
CA PRO A 161 12.20 9.29 -0.50
C PRO A 161 12.63 8.51 -1.75
N VAL A 162 12.18 8.90 -2.93
CA VAL A 162 12.63 8.38 -4.24
C VAL A 162 13.12 9.53 -5.09
N VAL A 163 14.44 9.57 -5.30
CA VAL A 163 15.10 10.60 -6.10
C VAL A 163 15.42 10.05 -7.48
N ILE A 164 14.87 10.68 -8.53
CA ILE A 164 15.18 10.38 -9.93
C ILE A 164 16.08 11.46 -10.49
N SER A 165 17.26 11.07 -10.98
CA SER A 165 18.15 11.99 -11.68
C SER A 165 17.66 12.21 -13.10
N THR A 166 17.47 13.48 -13.48
CA THR A 166 16.93 13.86 -14.79
C THR A 166 17.87 14.86 -15.49
N PRO A 167 18.02 14.81 -16.82
CA PRO A 167 18.82 15.79 -17.54
C PRO A 167 18.31 17.23 -17.41
N THR A 168 16.98 17.40 -17.39
CA THR A 168 16.33 18.73 -17.39
C THR A 168 16.25 19.34 -16.00
N TYR A 169 15.93 18.54 -15.00
CA TYR A 169 15.58 19.03 -13.66
C TYR A 169 16.62 18.65 -12.60
N GLY A 170 17.70 17.97 -12.97
CA GLY A 170 18.63 17.37 -12.02
C GLY A 170 17.92 16.30 -11.18
N ASP A 171 18.32 16.18 -9.93
CA ASP A 171 17.70 15.25 -8.99
C ASP A 171 16.31 15.74 -8.57
N VAL A 172 15.31 14.87 -8.73
CA VAL A 172 13.90 15.15 -8.38
C VAL A 172 13.41 14.09 -7.41
N GLU A 173 13.00 14.53 -6.21
CA GLU A 173 12.26 13.68 -5.27
C GLU A 173 10.80 13.56 -5.73
N ILE A 174 10.37 12.34 -6.07
CA ILE A 174 9.05 12.07 -6.65
C ILE A 174 8.06 11.44 -5.68
N ASN A 175 8.47 10.99 -4.50
CA ASN A 175 7.61 10.24 -3.59
C ASN A 175 7.07 11.06 -2.42
N MET A 176 7.62 12.26 -2.18
CA MET A 176 7.22 13.11 -1.05
C MET A 176 6.57 14.39 -1.57
N PRO A 177 5.29 14.68 -1.25
CA PRO A 177 4.61 15.88 -1.72
C PRO A 177 5.37 17.18 -1.43
N ILE A 178 6.04 17.27 -0.27
CA ILE A 178 6.78 18.46 0.12
C ILE A 178 7.85 18.89 -0.90
N SER A 179 8.38 17.98 -1.72
CA SER A 179 9.49 18.24 -2.64
C SER A 179 9.21 19.34 -3.66
N THR A 180 7.98 19.41 -4.19
CA THR A 180 7.59 20.45 -5.14
C THR A 180 7.57 21.83 -4.49
N PHE A 181 7.14 21.91 -3.23
CA PHE A 181 7.20 23.16 -2.47
C PHE A 181 8.64 23.55 -2.18
N GLU A 182 9.52 22.61 -1.83
CA GLU A 182 10.94 22.89 -1.60
C GLU A 182 11.62 23.46 -2.85
N ARG A 183 11.24 22.95 -4.02
CA ARG A 183 11.84 23.39 -5.29
C ARG A 183 11.37 24.78 -5.72
N PHE A 184 10.07 25.03 -5.67
CA PHE A 184 9.50 26.26 -6.26
C PHE A 184 9.22 27.35 -5.24
N THR A 185 8.96 26.99 -3.99
CA THR A 185 8.57 27.92 -2.91
C THR A 185 9.25 27.56 -1.58
N PRO A 186 10.60 27.64 -1.47
CA PRO A 186 11.31 27.12 -0.30
C PRO A 186 10.86 27.72 1.05
N GLY A 187 10.52 29.01 1.07
CA GLY A 187 10.01 29.68 2.28
C GLY A 187 8.65 29.14 2.74
N LEU A 188 7.77 28.78 1.79
CA LEU A 188 6.50 28.11 2.09
C LEU A 188 6.75 26.68 2.58
N ALA A 189 7.66 25.94 1.93
CA ALA A 189 8.03 24.59 2.36
C ALA A 189 8.52 24.55 3.81
N LEU A 190 9.36 25.51 4.21
CA LEU A 190 9.82 25.65 5.60
C LEU A 190 8.65 25.88 6.57
N SER A 191 7.70 26.75 6.21
CA SER A 191 6.52 27.03 7.03
C SER A 191 5.62 25.80 7.18
N LEU A 192 5.44 25.04 6.08
CA LEU A 192 4.66 23.80 6.05
C LEU A 192 5.30 22.72 6.93
N LYS A 193 6.61 22.47 6.78
CA LYS A 193 7.35 21.47 7.55
C LYS A 193 7.36 21.73 9.06
N ALA A 194 7.36 23.00 9.45
CA ALA A 194 7.36 23.40 10.86
C ALA A 194 5.97 23.33 11.52
N SER A 195 4.94 22.89 10.80
CA SER A 195 3.56 22.82 11.25
C SER A 195 3.01 21.39 11.17
N ASP A 196 1.78 21.19 11.64
CA ASP A 196 1.06 19.92 11.53
C ASP A 196 0.84 19.49 10.05
N ALA A 197 0.93 20.43 9.10
CA ALA A 197 0.91 20.12 7.67
C ALA A 197 2.14 19.32 7.20
N GLY A 198 3.22 19.32 7.99
CA GLY A 198 4.46 18.62 7.68
C GLY A 198 4.27 17.11 7.55
N GLU A 199 3.41 16.51 8.39
CA GLU A 199 3.11 15.07 8.34
C GLU A 199 2.33 14.72 7.06
N LEU A 200 1.29 15.50 6.74
CA LEU A 200 0.51 15.35 5.51
C LEU A 200 1.41 15.39 4.26
N LEU A 201 2.39 16.31 4.23
CA LEU A 201 3.30 16.47 3.10
C LEU A 201 4.53 15.54 3.12
N SER A 202 4.69 14.77 4.20
CA SER A 202 5.70 13.70 4.33
C SER A 202 5.09 12.31 4.12
N THR A 203 3.78 12.22 3.96
CA THR A 203 3.10 10.97 3.59
C THR A 203 3.43 10.66 2.13
N ARG A 204 3.94 9.45 1.88
CA ARG A 204 4.39 9.03 0.55
C ARG A 204 3.28 9.10 -0.50
N LEU A 205 3.66 9.31 -1.77
CA LEU A 205 2.75 9.30 -2.92
C LEU A 205 2.56 7.89 -3.50
N MET A 206 3.63 7.09 -3.56
CA MET A 206 3.60 5.71 -4.03
C MET A 206 3.10 4.77 -2.94
N ASP A 207 1.82 4.91 -2.60
CA ASP A 207 1.10 4.09 -1.62
C ASP A 207 0.00 3.27 -2.30
N GLY A 208 0.19 1.95 -2.37
CA GLY A 208 -0.78 0.99 -2.89
C GLY A 208 -1.38 0.10 -1.79
N ASP A 209 -1.17 0.43 -0.51
CA ASP A 209 -1.47 -0.46 0.62
C ASP A 209 -2.96 -0.82 0.68
N GLU A 210 -3.88 0.09 0.32
CA GLU A 210 -5.32 -0.19 0.31
C GLU A 210 -5.69 -1.34 -0.64
N ILE A 211 -4.98 -1.48 -1.77
CA ILE A 211 -5.20 -2.57 -2.73
C ILE A 211 -4.78 -3.91 -2.12
N LYS A 212 -3.65 -3.94 -1.40
CA LYS A 212 -3.18 -5.16 -0.73
C LYS A 212 -4.03 -5.50 0.50
N ALA A 213 -4.46 -4.49 1.26
CA ALA A 213 -5.23 -4.65 2.48
C ALA A 213 -6.65 -5.20 2.22
N GLN A 214 -7.21 -4.96 1.03
CA GLN A 214 -8.47 -5.58 0.61
C GLN A 214 -8.23 -7.02 0.15
N PRO A 215 -8.81 -8.02 0.84
CA PRO A 215 -8.71 -9.41 0.42
C PRO A 215 -9.32 -9.59 -0.97
N ILE A 216 -8.67 -10.35 -1.86
CA ILE A 216 -9.18 -10.64 -3.21
C ILE A 216 -10.56 -11.31 -3.16
N GLY A 217 -10.87 -11.99 -2.06
CA GLY A 217 -12.19 -12.54 -1.76
C GLY A 217 -13.32 -11.50 -1.79
N ASN A 218 -13.02 -10.24 -1.50
CA ASN A 218 -13.98 -9.14 -1.50
C ASN A 218 -14.08 -8.40 -2.84
N TRP A 219 -13.18 -8.67 -3.77
CA TRP A 219 -13.19 -8.02 -5.08
C TRP A 219 -14.37 -8.53 -5.90
N HIS A 220 -14.93 -7.69 -6.76
CA HIS A 220 -15.95 -8.08 -7.71
C HIS A 220 -15.35 -9.06 -8.74
N PHE A 221 -16.12 -10.08 -9.12
CA PHE A 221 -15.72 -11.08 -10.11
C PHE A 221 -16.61 -10.99 -11.34
N LEU A 222 -16.00 -10.85 -12.51
CA LEU A 222 -16.67 -11.04 -13.78
C LEU A 222 -15.96 -12.14 -14.56
N PHE A 223 -16.75 -13.05 -15.11
CA PHE A 223 -16.26 -14.09 -16.02
C PHE A 223 -16.81 -13.83 -17.40
N ASP A 224 -15.92 -13.68 -18.38
CA ASP A 224 -16.27 -13.58 -19.79
C ASP A 224 -16.11 -14.95 -20.48
N PRO A 225 -17.23 -15.66 -20.73
CA PRO A 225 -17.22 -16.95 -21.41
C PRO A 225 -17.19 -16.80 -22.94
N THR A 226 -17.07 -15.61 -23.53
CA THR A 226 -17.15 -15.45 -25.00
C THR A 226 -16.03 -16.17 -25.76
N GLY A 227 -14.95 -16.58 -25.07
CA GLY A 227 -13.97 -17.54 -25.58
C GLY A 227 -14.46 -18.99 -25.71
N ILE A 228 -15.49 -19.39 -24.94
CA ILE A 228 -16.13 -20.71 -24.99
C ILE A 228 -17.13 -20.76 -26.15
N GLY A 229 -16.62 -20.91 -27.37
CA GLY A 229 -17.46 -20.97 -28.58
C GLY A 229 -17.56 -22.36 -29.18
N ALA A 230 -18.13 -23.35 -28.48
CA ALA A 230 -18.56 -24.59 -29.13
C ALA A 230 -19.57 -24.28 -30.25
N ASP A 231 -20.51 -23.35 -30.01
CA ASP A 231 -21.53 -22.95 -30.99
C ASP A 231 -21.05 -21.86 -31.96
N ALA A 232 -20.10 -21.00 -31.58
CA ALA A 232 -19.58 -19.92 -32.45
C ALA A 232 -18.69 -20.45 -33.59
N SER A 233 -17.99 -21.57 -33.35
CA SER A 233 -17.20 -22.28 -34.36
C SER A 233 -18.09 -22.81 -35.51
N GLN A 234 -19.35 -23.15 -35.22
CA GLN A 234 -20.33 -23.63 -36.20
C GLN A 234 -20.75 -22.53 -37.19
N TYR A 235 -20.51 -21.26 -36.86
CA TYR A 235 -20.82 -20.09 -37.70
C TYR A 235 -19.57 -19.34 -38.20
N GLY A 236 -18.36 -19.91 -38.04
CA GLY A 236 -17.13 -19.37 -38.64
C GLY A 236 -16.44 -18.26 -37.85
N PHE A 237 -16.77 -18.06 -36.58
CA PHE A 237 -16.07 -17.12 -35.69
C PHE A 237 -14.90 -17.81 -34.98
N GLN A 238 -13.77 -17.12 -34.83
CA GLN A 238 -12.63 -17.64 -34.07
C GLN A 238 -12.92 -17.56 -32.57
N THR A 239 -12.74 -18.69 -31.88
CA THR A 239 -12.87 -18.81 -30.42
C THR A 239 -11.67 -18.16 -29.75
N GLY A 240 -11.90 -17.14 -28.92
CA GLY A 240 -10.87 -16.52 -28.08
C GLY A 240 -10.60 -17.30 -26.79
N SER A 241 -9.68 -16.80 -25.96
CA SER A 241 -9.52 -17.29 -24.58
C SER A 241 -10.62 -16.74 -23.67
N VAL A 242 -11.05 -17.50 -22.67
CA VAL A 242 -11.93 -16.98 -21.61
C VAL A 242 -11.14 -16.02 -20.71
N ILE A 243 -11.84 -15.07 -20.07
CA ILE A 243 -11.20 -14.07 -19.21
C ILE A 243 -11.90 -14.03 -17.85
N SER A 244 -11.09 -13.99 -16.80
CA SER A 244 -11.52 -13.78 -15.41
C SER A 244 -11.04 -12.41 -14.94
N SER A 245 -11.98 -11.52 -14.65
CA SER A 245 -11.70 -10.15 -14.21
C SER A 245 -12.03 -9.97 -12.74
N PHE A 246 -11.06 -9.44 -11.99
CA PHE A 246 -11.18 -9.11 -10.57
C PHE A 246 -11.04 -7.61 -10.41
N THR A 247 -12.09 -6.94 -9.93
CA THR A 247 -12.08 -5.48 -9.74
C THR A 247 -12.40 -5.10 -8.31
N MET A 248 -11.76 -4.04 -7.82
CA MET A 248 -12.11 -3.37 -6.56
C MET A 248 -12.13 -1.87 -6.76
N GLY A 249 -12.81 -1.17 -5.85
CA GLY A 249 -12.91 0.27 -5.95
C GLY A 249 -13.94 0.72 -7.00
N GLU A 250 -14.98 -0.09 -7.23
CA GLU A 250 -16.16 0.30 -7.99
C GLU A 250 -17.29 0.77 -7.06
N SER A 251 -17.89 1.94 -7.33
CA SER A 251 -19.09 2.33 -6.59
C SER A 251 -20.24 1.41 -6.97
N SER A 252 -20.83 0.70 -5.99
CA SER A 252 -21.98 -0.17 -6.21
C SER A 252 -23.04 0.02 -5.13
N LEU A 253 -24.27 -0.44 -5.40
CA LEU A 253 -25.33 -0.46 -4.38
C LEU A 253 -24.95 -1.29 -3.14
N ARG A 254 -24.00 -2.24 -3.28
CA ARG A 254 -23.50 -3.10 -2.21
C ARG A 254 -22.35 -2.45 -1.44
N GLU A 255 -21.39 -1.85 -2.15
CA GLU A 255 -20.16 -1.30 -1.58
C GLU A 255 -20.31 0.16 -1.11
N GLY A 256 -21.37 0.84 -1.58
CA GLY A 256 -21.60 2.25 -1.30
C GLY A 256 -20.82 3.17 -2.24
N LEU A 257 -20.90 4.47 -1.97
CA LEU A 257 -20.15 5.47 -2.73
C LEU A 257 -18.71 5.47 -2.25
N ILE A 258 -17.78 5.22 -3.17
CA ILE A 258 -16.34 5.38 -2.91
C ILE A 258 -16.05 6.87 -2.78
N ARG A 259 -15.34 7.23 -1.72
CA ARG A 259 -15.05 8.63 -1.38
C ARG A 259 -13.56 8.85 -1.37
N GLU A 260 -13.16 9.94 -2.02
CA GLU A 260 -11.81 10.47 -1.93
C GLU A 260 -11.36 10.55 -0.47
N GLN A 261 -10.11 10.16 -0.24
CA GLN A 261 -9.44 10.39 1.03
C GLN A 261 -9.11 11.88 1.13
N VAL A 262 -9.65 12.53 2.15
CA VAL A 262 -9.47 13.96 2.39
C VAL A 262 -8.77 14.15 3.74
N ASN A 263 -7.56 14.69 3.70
CA ASN A 263 -6.79 15.02 4.90
C ASN A 263 -6.65 16.54 4.99
N GLU A 264 -7.02 17.11 6.12
CA GLU A 264 -6.97 18.56 6.36
C GLU A 264 -6.01 18.88 7.50
N SER A 265 -5.29 19.99 7.33
CA SER A 265 -4.44 20.56 8.37
C SER A 265 -4.42 22.09 8.24
N ALA A 266 -3.67 22.74 9.11
CA ALA A 266 -3.43 24.17 9.05
C ALA A 266 -1.96 24.47 9.32
N PHE A 267 -1.49 25.57 8.77
CA PHE A 267 -0.15 26.07 9.05
C PHE A 267 -0.17 27.58 9.21
N SER A 268 0.76 28.10 10.01
CA SER A 268 0.95 29.53 10.18
C SER A 268 2.14 30.01 9.36
N SER A 269 1.92 31.05 8.57
CA SER A 269 2.98 31.85 7.98
C SER A 269 2.78 33.32 8.41
N ASP A 270 2.38 34.22 7.51
CA ASP A 270 1.90 35.56 7.89
C ASP A 270 0.47 35.55 8.47
N LYS A 271 -0.30 34.53 8.13
CA LYS A 271 -1.60 34.17 8.70
C LYS A 271 -1.71 32.66 8.85
N VAL A 272 -2.79 32.19 9.46
CA VAL A 272 -3.15 30.77 9.46
C VAL A 272 -3.87 30.45 8.15
N TYR A 273 -3.36 29.47 7.41
CA TYR A 273 -3.95 28.96 6.17
C TYR A 273 -4.39 27.52 6.36
N ARG A 274 -5.44 27.11 5.63
CA ARG A 274 -5.90 25.72 5.59
C ARG A 274 -5.23 25.00 4.42
N ILE A 275 -4.76 23.78 4.67
CA ILE A 275 -4.23 22.88 3.65
C ILE A 275 -5.08 21.61 3.63
N THR A 276 -5.43 21.15 2.43
CA THR A 276 -6.22 19.94 2.22
C THR A 276 -5.53 19.08 1.17
N SER A 277 -5.34 17.80 1.46
CA SER A 277 -4.94 16.79 0.49
C SER A 277 -6.16 16.00 0.04
N TYR A 278 -6.24 15.72 -1.25
CA TYR A 278 -7.24 14.87 -1.89
C TYR A 278 -6.54 13.73 -2.61
N GLU A 279 -7.04 12.52 -2.43
CA GLU A 279 -6.52 11.30 -3.05
C GLU A 279 -7.68 10.35 -3.35
N SER A 280 -7.59 9.60 -4.45
CA SER A 280 -8.59 8.56 -4.75
C SER A 280 -8.50 7.46 -3.71
N SER A 281 -9.62 6.81 -3.38
CA SER A 281 -9.54 5.50 -2.73
C SER A 281 -8.87 4.50 -3.67
N GLY A 282 -8.25 3.48 -3.09
CA GLY A 282 -7.66 2.39 -3.85
C GLY A 282 -8.66 1.70 -4.76
N ASN A 283 -8.31 1.59 -6.04
CA ASN A 283 -9.06 0.89 -7.07
C ASN A 283 -8.11 0.05 -7.94
N ALA A 284 -8.53 -1.14 -8.31
CA ALA A 284 -7.67 -2.08 -9.03
C ALA A 284 -8.48 -2.96 -9.97
N SER A 285 -7.84 -3.36 -11.07
CA SER A 285 -8.34 -4.34 -12.03
C SER A 285 -7.23 -5.34 -12.37
N ILE A 286 -7.51 -6.62 -12.14
CA ILE A 286 -6.65 -7.74 -12.52
C ILE A 286 -7.45 -8.63 -13.46
N ASP A 287 -7.02 -8.69 -14.71
CA ASP A 287 -7.57 -9.59 -15.73
C ASP A 287 -6.66 -10.80 -15.87
N ILE A 288 -7.23 -11.99 -15.91
CA ILE A 288 -6.50 -13.25 -16.05
C ILE A 288 -7.05 -14.00 -17.24
N ILE A 289 -6.17 -14.38 -18.16
CA ILE A 289 -6.52 -15.24 -19.29
C ILE A 289 -6.76 -16.65 -18.76
N GLY A 290 -7.99 -17.14 -18.88
CA GLY A 290 -8.44 -18.40 -18.30
C GLY A 290 -9.53 -18.22 -17.24
N PHE A 291 -10.01 -19.32 -16.70
CA PHE A 291 -10.91 -19.35 -15.56
C PHE A 291 -10.08 -19.35 -14.28
N ALA A 292 -10.15 -18.26 -13.51
CA ALA A 292 -9.36 -18.07 -12.30
C ALA A 292 -10.24 -18.14 -11.06
N ASN A 293 -9.72 -18.80 -10.02
CA ASN A 293 -10.34 -18.88 -8.71
C ASN A 293 -9.38 -18.36 -7.64
N ARG A 294 -9.94 -17.77 -6.60
CA ARG A 294 -9.21 -17.20 -5.47
C ARG A 294 -8.98 -18.29 -4.43
N ASP A 295 -7.80 -18.32 -3.83
CA ASP A 295 -7.50 -19.19 -2.68
C ASP A 295 -6.39 -18.57 -1.84
N THR A 296 -6.06 -19.22 -0.72
CA THR A 296 -4.99 -18.81 0.18
C THR A 296 -3.99 -19.95 0.38
N LEU A 297 -2.70 -19.62 0.31
CA LEU A 297 -1.59 -20.53 0.56
C LEU A 297 -0.69 -19.95 1.65
N ASP A 298 -0.65 -20.58 2.83
CA ASP A 298 0.22 -20.14 3.95
C ASP A 298 0.11 -18.63 4.27
N ASN A 299 -1.13 -18.11 4.26
CA ASN A 299 -1.52 -16.69 4.40
C ASN A 299 -1.26 -15.77 3.20
N SER A 300 -0.69 -16.29 2.11
CA SER A 300 -0.59 -15.60 0.82
C SER A 300 -1.88 -15.78 0.03
N GLU A 301 -2.35 -14.73 -0.64
CA GLU A 301 -3.49 -14.83 -1.55
C GLU A 301 -2.99 -15.21 -2.94
N ILE A 302 -3.68 -16.18 -3.55
CA ILE A 302 -3.28 -16.74 -4.84
C ILE A 302 -4.47 -16.87 -5.80
N PHE A 303 -4.16 -16.95 -7.09
CA PHE A 303 -5.11 -17.40 -8.10
C PHE A 303 -4.75 -18.80 -8.59
N GLY A 304 -5.76 -19.67 -8.69
CA GLY A 304 -5.68 -20.93 -9.41
C GLY A 304 -6.40 -20.81 -10.75
N VAL A 305 -5.66 -21.01 -11.84
CA VAL A 305 -6.13 -20.72 -13.19
C VAL A 305 -6.19 -21.98 -14.04
N THR A 306 -7.34 -22.24 -14.65
CA THR A 306 -7.53 -23.30 -15.65
C THR A 306 -7.85 -22.70 -17.02
N PRO A 307 -7.51 -23.38 -18.14
CA PRO A 307 -7.79 -22.84 -19.48
C PRO A 307 -9.27 -22.60 -19.76
N ASN A 308 -10.14 -23.43 -19.18
CA ASN A 308 -11.59 -23.38 -19.37
C ASN A 308 -12.30 -23.36 -18.01
N ALA A 309 -13.53 -22.85 -17.99
CA ALA A 309 -14.42 -22.99 -16.85
C ALA A 309 -14.83 -24.46 -16.65
N PRO A 310 -15.06 -24.90 -15.40
CA PRO A 310 -15.55 -26.24 -15.11
C PRO A 310 -16.93 -26.51 -15.72
N GLU A 311 -17.19 -27.77 -16.06
CA GLU A 311 -18.52 -28.21 -16.50
C GLU A 311 -19.58 -27.89 -15.43
N GLY A 312 -20.68 -27.25 -15.85
CA GLY A 312 -21.75 -26.83 -14.94
C GLY A 312 -21.55 -25.46 -14.28
N TYR A 313 -20.52 -24.70 -14.66
CA TYR A 313 -20.41 -23.27 -14.30
C TYR A 313 -21.51 -22.45 -14.98
N ALA A 314 -22.72 -22.51 -14.42
CA ALA A 314 -23.78 -21.56 -14.70
C ALA A 314 -23.48 -20.28 -13.89
N SER A 315 -23.71 -19.12 -14.51
CA SER A 315 -23.65 -17.77 -13.95
C SER A 315 -24.61 -17.57 -12.76
N THR A 316 -24.40 -18.33 -11.70
CA THR A 316 -25.16 -18.24 -10.46
C THR A 316 -24.40 -17.30 -9.55
N SER A 317 -25.05 -16.21 -9.20
CA SER A 317 -24.63 -15.15 -8.29
C SER A 317 -24.43 -15.63 -6.84
N SER A 318 -24.22 -16.92 -6.62
CA SER A 318 -24.21 -17.60 -5.32
C SER A 318 -22.85 -18.15 -4.88
N GLY A 319 -21.77 -17.97 -5.65
CA GLY A 319 -20.40 -18.07 -5.12
C GLY A 319 -19.94 -19.45 -4.59
N GLU A 320 -20.67 -20.54 -4.84
CA GLU A 320 -20.21 -21.89 -4.50
C GLU A 320 -19.48 -22.53 -5.68
N PHE A 321 -18.17 -22.73 -5.52
CA PHE A 321 -17.27 -23.24 -6.57
C PHE A 321 -17.28 -24.78 -6.62
N PRO A 322 -17.05 -25.39 -7.80
CA PRO A 322 -16.93 -26.85 -7.90
C PRO A 322 -15.79 -27.39 -7.03
N ALA A 323 -16.11 -28.31 -6.12
CA ALA A 323 -15.19 -28.82 -5.11
C ALA A 323 -13.88 -29.41 -5.70
N PHE A 324 -13.92 -29.96 -6.91
CA PHE A 324 -12.72 -30.51 -7.55
C PHE A 324 -11.65 -29.46 -7.85
N ILE A 325 -12.06 -28.23 -8.23
CA ILE A 325 -11.12 -27.12 -8.46
C ILE A 325 -10.49 -26.72 -7.14
N LEU A 326 -11.30 -26.60 -6.08
CA LEU A 326 -10.80 -26.26 -4.75
C LEU A 326 -9.81 -27.31 -4.22
N TYR A 327 -10.09 -28.60 -4.40
CA TYR A 327 -9.18 -29.67 -4.03
C TYR A 327 -7.91 -29.70 -4.90
N GLY A 328 -8.04 -29.45 -6.21
CA GLY A 328 -6.91 -29.32 -7.12
C GLY A 328 -6.00 -28.16 -6.74
N MET A 329 -6.58 -27.00 -6.45
CA MET A 329 -5.86 -25.82 -5.94
C MET A 329 -5.17 -26.11 -4.63
N ALA A 330 -5.85 -26.68 -3.63
CA ALA A 330 -5.26 -27.01 -2.34
C ALA A 330 -4.07 -28.00 -2.47
N GLY A 331 -4.20 -29.03 -3.31
CA GLY A 331 -3.12 -29.98 -3.57
C GLY A 331 -1.92 -29.34 -4.28
N MET A 332 -2.18 -28.46 -5.25
CA MET A 332 -1.13 -27.72 -5.96
C MET A 332 -0.48 -26.67 -5.06
N ALA A 333 -1.25 -26.02 -4.19
CA ALA A 333 -0.83 -24.96 -3.30
C ALA A 333 0.12 -25.51 -2.25
N ALA A 334 -0.19 -26.68 -1.66
CA ALA A 334 0.71 -27.39 -0.78
C ALA A 334 2.10 -27.66 -1.42
N LEU A 335 2.12 -27.99 -2.73
CA LEU A 335 3.37 -28.19 -3.45
C LEU A 335 4.09 -26.87 -3.76
N GLY A 336 3.34 -25.81 -4.07
CA GLY A 336 3.86 -24.45 -4.25
C GLY A 336 4.51 -23.91 -2.98
N GLY A 337 3.85 -24.03 -1.82
CA GLY A 337 4.37 -23.57 -0.53
C GLY A 337 5.69 -24.24 -0.15
N VAL A 338 5.84 -25.54 -0.46
CA VAL A 338 7.12 -26.25 -0.31
C VAL A 338 8.20 -25.63 -1.19
N ALA A 339 7.91 -25.34 -2.46
CA ALA A 339 8.88 -24.73 -3.39
C ALA A 339 9.29 -23.32 -2.92
N MET A 340 8.33 -22.51 -2.46
CA MET A 340 8.55 -21.19 -1.86
C MET A 340 9.49 -21.25 -0.66
N MET A 341 9.25 -22.20 0.26
CA MET A 341 10.09 -22.41 1.44
C MET A 341 11.55 -22.74 1.06
N PHE A 342 11.76 -23.52 -0.01
CA PHE A 342 13.11 -23.84 -0.47
C PHE A 342 13.79 -22.65 -1.15
N MET A 343 13.06 -21.83 -1.92
CA MET A 343 13.60 -20.61 -2.51
C MET A 343 13.93 -19.55 -1.45
N SER A 344 13.05 -19.35 -0.47
CA SER A 344 13.29 -18.40 0.63
C SER A 344 14.52 -18.81 1.46
N LYS A 345 14.65 -20.10 1.80
CA LYS A 345 15.87 -20.63 2.46
C LYS A 345 17.14 -20.40 1.66
N ARG A 346 17.08 -20.52 0.32
CA ARG A 346 18.23 -20.24 -0.55
C ARG A 346 18.58 -18.75 -0.60
N LYS A 347 17.60 -17.86 -0.68
CA LYS A 347 17.80 -16.40 -0.64
C LYS A 347 18.40 -15.98 0.71
N LEU A 348 17.82 -16.46 1.82
CA LEU A 348 18.31 -16.21 3.19
C LEU A 348 19.72 -16.77 3.43
N ALA A 349 20.07 -17.88 2.79
CA ALA A 349 21.43 -18.42 2.83
C ALA A 349 22.44 -17.60 2.02
N LYS A 350 22.01 -16.89 0.96
CA LYS A 350 22.87 -16.00 0.16
C LYS A 350 23.11 -14.64 0.84
N GLU A 351 22.27 -14.25 1.79
CA GLU A 351 22.46 -13.08 2.66
C GLU A 351 23.39 -13.34 3.86
N LYS A 352 24.01 -14.52 3.95
CA LYS A 352 25.06 -14.82 4.94
C LYS A 352 26.29 -13.93 4.71
N GLY A 353 26.31 -12.79 5.38
CA GLY A 353 27.39 -11.80 5.37
C GLY A 353 26.96 -10.38 5.74
N HIS A 354 25.65 -10.08 5.68
CA HIS A 354 25.09 -8.74 5.96
C HIS A 354 24.20 -8.68 7.21
N TYR A 355 24.38 -9.60 8.17
CA TYR A 355 23.89 -9.37 9.54
C TYR A 355 24.85 -8.40 10.25
N GLN A 356 24.86 -7.13 9.85
CA GLN A 356 25.27 -6.08 10.78
C GLN A 356 24.15 -5.96 11.81
N GLN A 357 24.23 -6.84 12.81
CA GLN A 357 23.57 -6.65 14.08
C GLN A 357 23.99 -5.25 14.56
N THR A 358 23.08 -4.27 14.49
CA THR A 358 23.15 -3.01 15.24
C THR A 358 22.87 -3.32 16.71
N GLY A 359 23.72 -4.17 17.28
CA GLY A 359 23.65 -4.64 18.64
C GLY A 359 25.07 -4.93 19.11
N ILE A 360 25.33 -4.58 20.36
CA ILE A 360 26.63 -4.65 21.01
C ILE A 360 27.20 -6.06 20.84
N ASP A 361 28.44 -6.15 20.36
CA ASP A 361 29.18 -7.40 20.26
C ASP A 361 29.15 -8.12 21.61
N PRO A 362 28.68 -9.38 21.70
CA PRO A 362 28.61 -10.13 22.95
C PRO A 362 29.96 -10.26 23.67
N SER A 363 31.07 -10.13 22.94
CA SER A 363 32.42 -10.11 23.51
C SER A 363 32.76 -8.82 24.28
N GLN A 364 31.96 -7.76 24.11
CA GLN A 364 32.08 -6.48 24.80
C GLN A 364 31.10 -6.32 25.98
N LEU A 365 30.44 -7.42 26.40
CA LEU A 365 29.57 -7.44 27.56
C LEU A 365 30.30 -8.12 28.72
N THR A 366 30.59 -7.36 29.78
CA THR A 366 31.03 -7.92 31.07
C THR A 366 29.86 -7.99 32.02
N GLY A 367 29.57 -9.19 32.53
CA GLY A 367 28.59 -9.37 33.59
C GLY A 367 29.14 -8.90 34.93
N VAL A 368 28.47 -7.94 35.57
CA VAL A 368 28.79 -7.54 36.95
C VAL A 368 27.93 -8.39 37.89
N GLN A 369 28.56 -9.11 38.82
CA GLN A 369 27.85 -9.79 39.90
C GLN A 369 27.30 -8.75 40.88
N THR A 370 25.98 -8.62 40.96
CA THR A 370 25.34 -7.85 42.04
C THR A 370 25.34 -8.68 43.33
N SER A 371 26.04 -8.15 44.34
CA SER A 371 26.04 -8.52 45.77
C SER A 371 26.83 -9.77 46.20
N ALA A 372 27.87 -9.52 47.01
CA ALA A 372 28.47 -10.47 47.93
C ALA A 372 28.11 -10.07 49.37
N SER A 373 26.89 -10.39 49.81
CA SER A 373 26.57 -10.37 51.24
C SER A 373 25.43 -11.35 51.56
N SER A 374 25.77 -12.36 52.37
CA SER A 374 24.85 -13.16 53.19
C SER A 374 23.81 -14.05 52.47
N GLY A 375 24.24 -15.22 51.98
CA GLY A 375 23.51 -16.48 52.18
C GLY A 375 22.14 -16.71 51.53
N GLY A 376 21.77 -16.02 50.45
CA GLY A 376 20.51 -16.24 49.71
C GLY A 376 20.71 -16.59 48.23
N TYR A 377 19.74 -17.27 47.62
CA TYR A 377 19.74 -17.74 46.22
C TYR A 377 20.20 -16.67 45.22
N GLN A 378 21.20 -17.01 44.40
CA GLN A 378 21.65 -16.21 43.26
C GLN A 378 20.67 -16.36 42.09
N THR A 379 19.99 -15.29 41.70
CA THR A 379 19.23 -15.22 40.44
C THR A 379 20.12 -14.73 39.31
N VAL A 380 20.15 -15.43 38.17
CA VAL A 380 20.93 -15.08 36.96
C VAL A 380 20.27 -13.92 36.19
N ARG A 381 20.07 -12.79 36.86
CA ARG A 381 19.68 -11.52 36.25
C ARG A 381 20.78 -10.49 36.53
N GLY A 382 21.97 -10.77 35.99
CA GLY A 382 23.03 -9.79 35.90
C GLY A 382 22.73 -8.84 34.74
N GLU A 383 22.70 -7.55 35.02
CA GLU A 383 22.63 -6.50 34.01
C GLU A 383 24.00 -6.45 33.31
N ALA A 384 24.00 -6.56 31.99
CA ALA A 384 25.22 -6.55 31.20
C ALA A 384 25.65 -5.10 30.95
N GLN A 385 26.88 -4.75 31.35
CA GLN A 385 27.48 -3.46 31.05
C GLN A 385 28.53 -3.61 29.95
N VAL A 386 28.60 -2.59 29.10
CA VAL A 386 29.56 -2.50 27.99
C VAL A 386 30.95 -2.25 28.53
N THR A 387 31.93 -3.07 28.15
CA THR A 387 33.34 -2.85 28.52
C THR A 387 33.88 -1.56 27.91
N GLY A 388 34.49 -0.69 28.72
CA GLY A 388 35.24 0.48 28.25
C GLY A 388 34.62 1.87 28.51
N LEU A 389 33.59 1.98 29.36
CA LEU A 389 32.96 3.26 29.74
C LEU A 389 33.23 3.66 31.20
N GLU A 390 34.47 3.53 31.68
CA GLU A 390 34.86 3.96 33.03
C GLU A 390 34.75 5.48 33.27
N ASP A 391 34.45 6.27 32.22
CA ASP A 391 34.39 7.76 32.29
C ASP A 391 32.99 8.38 32.11
N TYR A 392 31.90 7.60 32.07
CA TYR A 392 30.54 8.16 31.96
C TYR A 392 29.74 8.00 33.26
N ASN A 393 30.31 8.49 34.36
CA ASN A 393 29.65 8.54 35.67
C ASN A 393 29.56 9.96 36.22
N GLN A 394 28.98 10.87 35.44
CA GLN A 394 28.41 12.12 35.95
C GLN A 394 27.12 12.41 35.19
N HIS A 395 25.98 11.95 35.71
CA HIS A 395 24.90 12.82 36.18
C HIS A 395 23.76 11.95 36.74
N ARG A 396 23.37 12.34 37.95
CA ARG A 396 22.49 11.68 38.93
C ARG A 396 21.03 11.70 38.43
N SER A 397 20.37 10.54 38.34
CA SER A 397 18.89 10.50 38.27
C SER A 397 18.33 10.58 39.68
N TYR A 398 17.49 11.58 39.88
CA TYR A 398 16.67 11.85 41.05
C TYR A 398 15.55 10.80 41.13
N TYR A 399 15.13 10.43 42.34
CA TYR A 399 14.02 9.51 42.69
C TYR A 399 14.34 8.01 42.80
N ASP A 400 15.13 7.66 43.81
CA ASP A 400 14.78 6.53 44.69
C ASP A 400 14.09 7.13 45.92
N GLU A 401 12.87 6.68 46.24
CA GLU A 401 12.41 6.45 47.62
C GLU A 401 11.02 5.77 47.62
N GLU A 402 11.01 4.55 48.18
CA GLU A 402 9.95 3.94 49.01
C GLU A 402 8.70 3.25 48.40
N LYS A 403 8.76 1.91 48.42
CA LYS A 403 7.63 0.95 48.54
C LYS A 403 7.23 0.79 50.03
N PRO A 404 6.01 0.32 50.40
CA PRO A 404 5.72 -1.13 50.55
C PRO A 404 4.26 -1.57 50.21
N GLN A 405 4.09 -2.69 49.49
CA GLN A 405 3.64 -4.06 49.91
C GLN A 405 2.11 -4.26 49.93
N VAL A 406 1.54 -5.03 49.00
CA VAL A 406 1.16 -6.47 49.06
C VAL A 406 0.00 -6.79 50.03
N GLU A 407 -1.08 -7.40 49.52
CA GLU A 407 -1.71 -8.56 50.16
C GLU A 407 -2.43 -9.45 49.13
N GLU A 408 -2.39 -10.75 49.40
CA GLU A 408 -2.69 -11.91 48.55
C GLU A 408 -3.95 -12.64 49.05
N LYS A 409 -4.62 -13.41 48.15
CA LYS A 409 -5.45 -14.63 48.34
C LYS A 409 -6.76 -14.60 47.52
N THR A 410 -7.39 -15.68 47.01
CA THR A 410 -7.06 -17.06 46.54
C THR A 410 -8.33 -17.53 45.75
N GLU A 411 -8.12 -18.40 44.77
CA GLU A 411 -8.99 -19.31 43.97
C GLU A 411 -10.53 -19.39 44.16
N ASP A 412 -11.28 -19.41 43.03
CA ASP A 412 -12.12 -20.55 42.59
C ASP A 412 -12.77 -20.32 41.20
N LYS A 413 -12.83 -21.36 40.36
CA LYS A 413 -13.55 -21.47 39.05
C LYS A 413 -14.79 -22.37 39.25
N PRO A 414 -15.90 -22.31 38.47
CA PRO A 414 -15.87 -22.35 37.00
C PRO A 414 -16.98 -21.63 36.21
N SER A 415 -16.74 -21.58 34.88
CA SER A 415 -17.61 -21.31 33.73
C SER A 415 -19.14 -21.46 33.90
N SER A 416 -19.90 -20.47 33.40
CA SER A 416 -21.20 -20.74 32.78
C SER A 416 -21.52 -19.77 31.63
N LYS A 417 -22.17 -20.33 30.61
CA LYS A 417 -22.54 -19.77 29.31
C LYS A 417 -23.56 -18.64 29.43
N GLY A 418 -23.47 -17.62 28.57
CA GLY A 418 -24.57 -16.68 28.34
C GLY A 418 -24.17 -15.54 27.40
N GLY A 419 -24.56 -15.66 26.13
CA GLY A 419 -24.30 -14.68 25.10
C GLY A 419 -24.93 -13.31 25.40
N ALA A 420 -24.26 -12.26 24.95
CA ALA A 420 -24.73 -10.89 25.05
C ALA A 420 -26.00 -10.71 24.19
N MET A 421 -27.14 -10.42 24.85
CA MET A 421 -28.34 -9.93 24.17
C MET A 421 -28.22 -8.42 23.90
N PRO A 422 -28.76 -7.92 22.76
CA PRO A 422 -28.75 -6.49 22.43
C PRO A 422 -29.58 -5.63 23.39
N LYS A 423 -29.17 -4.38 23.58
CA LYS A 423 -29.84 -3.38 24.43
C LYS A 423 -31.29 -3.16 23.98
N GLY A 424 -32.26 -3.39 24.86
CA GLY A 424 -33.66 -2.96 24.66
C GLY A 424 -34.78 -3.87 25.20
N PHE A 425 -34.48 -4.96 25.91
CA PHE A 425 -35.52 -5.85 26.47
C PHE A 425 -35.58 -5.75 28.00
N GLU A 426 -36.74 -5.35 28.54
CA GLU A 426 -37.11 -5.51 29.95
C GLU A 426 -37.98 -6.77 30.09
N SER A 427 -37.64 -7.66 31.02
CA SER A 427 -38.48 -8.81 31.37
C SER A 427 -39.55 -8.39 32.37
N LYS A 428 -40.83 -8.56 31.99
CA LYS A 428 -41.93 -8.70 32.96
C LYS A 428 -42.00 -10.15 33.41
N GLU A 429 -42.29 -10.32 34.70
CA GLU A 429 -42.31 -11.53 35.55
C GLU A 429 -42.45 -12.90 34.87
#